data_AF-A0A812KA00-F1
#
_entry.id   AF-A0A812KA00-F1
#
_cell.length_a   1.000
_cell.length_b   1.000
_cell.length_c   1.000
_cell.angle_alpha   90.00
_cell.angle_beta   90.00
_cell.angle_gamma   90.00
#
_symmetry.space_group_name_H-M   'P 1'
#
loop_
_entity.id
_entity.type
_entity.pdbx_description
1 polymer ?
#
loop_
_entity_poly.entity_id
_entity_poly.type
_entity_poly.pdbx_seq_one_letter_code
_entity_poly.pdbx_strand_id
1 'polypeptide(L)'
;MDQASERDYKYDIYTVFANHFGATCALVDGLSVLDSRGGALRGHQYKAFRESYFPIALLQKSLEVHLERGEASVEEDRRHILNSITRSTDLDAEPMSEHDAYVKVNDMLRGRLASSTVPACLLGTERLRSLFLAALPRSHGVTAIAANFDMDERLTPEILGAFVGALPHSLTHLQLGEISFHVQPLPYDELDNLPNLQELELYHCPGFTLENFNAGDKTWTQGDSVKPNTRIMKPMHELP
;
A
#
# COMPACT_ATOMS: atom_id res chain seq x y z
N MET A 1 7.11 -25.64 -19.76
CA MET A 1 7.57 -24.66 -18.76
C MET A 1 6.44 -23.66 -18.67
N ASP A 2 5.56 -23.81 -17.68
CA ASP A 2 4.44 -22.89 -17.52
C ASP A 2 5.01 -21.50 -17.25
N GLN A 3 4.82 -20.59 -18.21
CA GLN A 3 5.12 -19.18 -17.98
C GLN A 3 4.09 -18.71 -16.95
N ALA A 4 4.57 -18.42 -15.73
CA ALA A 4 3.79 -17.67 -14.76
C ALA A 4 3.23 -16.43 -15.47
N SER A 5 1.92 -16.21 -15.38
CA SER A 5 1.34 -15.00 -15.93
C SER A 5 1.94 -13.81 -15.15
N GLU A 6 2.14 -12.64 -15.77
CA GLU A 6 2.66 -11.45 -15.07
C GLU A 6 1.86 -11.10 -13.79
N ARG A 7 0.63 -11.63 -13.66
CA ARG A 7 -0.24 -11.48 -12.48
C ARG A 7 0.20 -12.30 -11.25
N ASP A 8 1.13 -13.24 -11.40
CA ASP A 8 1.54 -14.17 -10.33
C ASP A 8 2.87 -13.79 -9.65
N TYR A 9 3.53 -12.70 -10.07
CA TYR A 9 4.75 -12.25 -9.42
C TYR A 9 4.48 -11.66 -8.03
N LYS A 10 5.25 -12.13 -7.05
CA LYS A 10 5.30 -11.57 -5.69
C LYS A 10 6.47 -10.60 -5.60
N TYR A 11 6.21 -9.39 -5.15
CA TYR A 11 7.19 -8.31 -5.09
C TYR A 11 7.68 -8.11 -3.67
N ASP A 12 8.21 -9.19 -3.08
CA ASP A 12 8.68 -9.18 -1.71
C ASP A 12 10.04 -8.45 -1.58
N ILE A 13 10.15 -7.55 -0.61
CA ILE A 13 11.33 -6.74 -0.33
C ILE A 13 11.85 -7.11 1.05
N TYR A 14 13.08 -7.63 1.11
CA TYR A 14 13.73 -8.02 2.34
C TYR A 14 14.89 -7.07 2.66
N THR A 15 15.02 -6.70 3.92
CA THR A 15 16.17 -5.95 4.44
C THR A 15 16.65 -6.56 5.75
N VAL A 16 17.95 -6.39 6.05
CA VAL A 16 18.57 -6.90 7.27
C VAL A 16 18.89 -5.73 8.17
N PHE A 17 18.50 -5.81 9.44
CA PHE A 17 18.87 -4.81 10.44
C PHE A 17 20.40 -4.82 10.63
N ALA A 18 21.05 -3.67 10.43
CA ALA A 18 22.51 -3.54 10.37
C ALA A 18 23.27 -3.86 11.67
N ASN A 19 22.58 -4.14 12.77
CA ASN A 19 23.15 -4.61 14.02
C ASN A 19 23.56 -6.10 13.91
N HIS A 20 24.66 -6.31 13.22
CA HIS A 20 25.62 -7.43 13.19
C HIS A 20 25.14 -8.88 12.97
N PHE A 21 23.86 -9.23 13.21
CA PHE A 21 23.17 -10.44 12.77
C PHE A 21 21.63 -10.21 12.81
N GLY A 22 21.17 -8.97 12.58
CA GLY A 22 19.84 -8.48 12.95
C GLY A 22 18.68 -9.11 12.19
N ALA A 23 17.53 -9.23 12.84
CA ALA A 23 16.31 -9.83 12.27
C ALA A 23 15.97 -9.23 10.89
N THR A 24 15.81 -10.09 9.89
CA THR A 24 15.35 -9.70 8.56
C THR A 24 13.95 -9.09 8.67
N CYS A 25 13.79 -7.85 8.20
CA CYS A 25 12.50 -7.21 8.03
C CYS A 25 12.06 -7.37 6.58
N ALA A 26 10.84 -7.85 6.37
CA ALA A 26 10.30 -8.12 5.04
C ALA A 26 9.02 -7.32 4.83
N LEU A 27 8.94 -6.62 3.71
CA LEU A 27 7.69 -6.16 3.11
C LEU A 27 7.31 -7.24 2.10
N VAL A 28 6.19 -7.91 2.28
CA VAL A 28 5.78 -9.00 1.38
C VAL A 28 4.41 -8.72 0.80
N ASP A 29 4.14 -9.22 -0.40
CA ASP A 29 2.79 -9.17 -0.94
C ASP A 29 1.91 -10.18 -0.16
N GLY A 30 0.89 -9.66 0.54
CA GLY A 30 -0.01 -10.47 1.36
C GLY A 30 0.60 -10.91 2.70
N LEU A 31 0.13 -12.07 3.20
CA LEU A 31 0.56 -12.65 4.48
C LEU A 31 1.75 -13.60 4.28
N SER A 32 2.79 -13.44 5.09
CA SER A 32 3.86 -14.43 5.23
C SER A 32 3.39 -15.62 6.09
N VAL A 33 4.16 -16.72 6.06
CA VAL A 33 3.92 -17.88 6.94
C VAL A 33 3.92 -17.50 8.43
N LEU A 34 4.69 -16.48 8.81
CA LEU A 34 4.72 -15.97 10.20
C LEU A 34 3.42 -15.25 10.56
N ASP A 35 2.85 -14.51 9.62
CA ASP A 35 1.58 -13.80 9.82
C ASP A 35 0.41 -14.78 9.94
N SER A 36 0.41 -15.81 9.08
CA SER A 36 -0.64 -16.82 9.04
C SER A 36 -0.79 -17.61 10.35
N ARG A 37 0.21 -17.59 11.24
CA ARG A 37 0.11 -18.18 12.59
C ARG A 37 -1.00 -17.55 13.43
N GLY A 38 -1.38 -16.31 13.12
CA GLY A 38 -2.50 -15.61 13.76
C GLY A 38 -3.89 -16.02 13.23
N GLY A 39 -3.96 -16.90 12.23
CA GLY A 39 -5.18 -17.17 11.48
C GLY A 39 -5.66 -15.96 10.67
N ALA A 40 -6.85 -16.09 10.06
CA ALA A 40 -7.45 -15.02 9.24
C ALA A 40 -7.62 -13.70 10.01
N LEU A 41 -7.87 -13.78 11.33
CA LEU A 41 -8.19 -12.63 12.16
C LEU A 41 -6.95 -11.77 12.52
N ARG A 42 -5.80 -12.40 12.81
CA ARG A 42 -4.62 -11.68 13.30
C ARG A 42 -3.49 -11.59 12.29
N GLY A 43 -3.58 -12.29 11.15
CA GLY A 43 -2.54 -12.26 10.13
C GLY A 43 -2.19 -10.86 9.66
N HIS A 44 -3.20 -10.03 9.41
CA HIS A 44 -2.99 -8.64 8.98
C HIS A 44 -2.35 -7.77 10.07
N GLN A 45 -2.64 -8.03 11.35
CA GLN A 45 -2.00 -7.35 12.47
C GLN A 45 -0.52 -7.74 12.59
N TYR A 46 -0.22 -9.03 12.48
CA TYR A 46 1.16 -9.53 12.54
C TYR A 46 2.00 -9.05 11.35
N LYS A 47 1.38 -8.96 10.17
CA LYS A 47 1.96 -8.32 9.00
C LYS A 47 2.30 -6.87 9.30
N ALA A 48 1.32 -6.07 9.72
CA ALA A 48 1.52 -4.64 10.01
C ALA A 48 2.60 -4.43 11.07
N PHE A 49 2.60 -5.26 12.13
CA PHE A 49 3.61 -5.21 13.18
C PHE A 49 5.01 -5.53 12.64
N ARG A 50 5.18 -6.59 11.83
CA ARG A 50 6.47 -6.91 11.19
C ARG A 50 6.94 -5.76 10.30
N GLU A 51 6.05 -5.24 9.46
CA GLU A 51 6.39 -4.23 8.46
C GLU A 51 6.71 -2.87 9.08
N SER A 52 6.19 -2.60 10.29
CA SER A 52 6.54 -1.42 11.08
C SER A 52 8.03 -1.32 11.46
N TYR A 53 8.74 -2.46 11.49
CA TYR A 53 10.17 -2.49 11.75
C TYR A 53 11.01 -2.13 10.52
N PHE A 54 10.42 -1.97 9.33
CA PHE A 54 11.20 -1.64 8.15
C PHE A 54 11.89 -0.27 8.32
N PRO A 55 13.21 -0.15 8.05
CA PRO A 55 13.95 1.07 8.36
C PRO A 55 13.41 2.31 7.62
N ILE A 56 12.99 3.33 8.39
CA ILE A 56 12.45 4.60 7.87
C ILE A 56 13.37 5.25 6.83
N ALA A 57 14.69 5.22 7.06
CA ALA A 57 15.66 5.77 6.11
C ALA A 57 15.67 5.03 4.77
N LEU A 58 15.41 3.71 4.78
CA LEU A 58 15.26 2.93 3.55
C LEU A 58 13.90 3.20 2.89
N LEU A 59 12.81 3.35 3.66
CA LEU A 59 11.51 3.75 3.10
C LEU A 59 11.61 5.06 2.33
N GLN A 60 12.23 6.08 2.94
CA GLN A 60 12.38 7.37 2.30
C GLN A 60 13.15 7.26 0.99
N LYS A 61 14.31 6.58 0.99
CA LYS A 61 15.10 6.33 -0.23
C LYS A 61 14.31 5.55 -1.28
N SER A 62 13.51 4.59 -0.86
CA SER A 62 12.74 3.73 -1.75
C SER A 62 11.60 4.48 -2.45
N LEU A 63 10.98 5.47 -1.79
CA LEU A 63 9.98 6.34 -2.41
C LEU A 63 10.58 7.37 -3.37
N GLU A 64 11.90 7.61 -3.27
CA GLU A 64 12.67 8.50 -4.15
C GLU A 64 13.38 7.72 -5.29
N VAL A 65 13.15 6.41 -5.41
CA VAL A 65 13.90 5.56 -6.36
C VAL A 65 13.66 5.99 -7.81
N HIS A 66 14.73 5.99 -8.59
CA HIS A 66 14.73 6.19 -10.04
C HIS A 66 15.50 5.02 -10.65
N LEU A 67 14.79 4.00 -11.14
CA LEU A 67 15.39 2.75 -11.61
C LEU A 67 16.43 2.97 -12.71
N GLU A 68 16.23 3.97 -13.57
CA GLU A 68 17.11 4.32 -14.68
C GLU A 68 18.46 4.87 -14.21
N ARG A 69 18.54 5.29 -12.95
CA ARG A 69 19.75 5.78 -12.28
C ARG A 69 20.35 4.74 -11.33
N GLY A 70 19.80 3.53 -11.30
CA GLY A 70 20.26 2.46 -10.44
C GLY A 70 21.66 1.98 -10.81
N GLU A 71 22.47 1.69 -9.79
CA GLU A 71 23.75 1.02 -9.94
C GLU A 71 23.52 -0.50 -9.86
N ALA A 72 24.15 -1.26 -10.76
CA ALA A 72 24.17 -2.71 -10.71
C ALA A 72 25.59 -3.22 -10.51
N SER A 73 25.73 -4.34 -9.80
CA SER A 73 27.04 -5.01 -9.66
C SER A 73 27.55 -5.58 -10.98
N VAL A 74 26.64 -5.85 -11.92
CA VAL A 74 26.92 -6.32 -13.27
C VAL A 74 26.27 -5.34 -14.24
N GLU A 75 27.08 -4.63 -15.01
CA GLU A 75 26.60 -3.58 -15.93
C GLU A 75 25.73 -4.14 -17.06
N GLU A 76 25.99 -5.39 -17.46
CA GLU A 76 25.15 -6.12 -18.43
C GLU A 76 23.72 -6.29 -17.91
N ASP A 77 23.55 -6.67 -16.64
CA ASP A 77 22.22 -6.81 -16.02
C ASP A 77 21.48 -5.47 -16.00
N ARG A 78 22.16 -4.37 -15.63
CA ARG A 78 21.55 -3.02 -15.67
C ARG A 78 21.01 -2.73 -17.07
N ARG A 79 21.83 -2.98 -18.09
CA ARG A 79 21.51 -2.72 -19.49
C ARG A 79 20.31 -3.54 -19.96
N HIS A 80 20.35 -4.85 -19.72
CA HIS A 80 19.30 -5.78 -20.11
C HIS A 80 17.98 -5.47 -19.39
N ILE A 81 18.01 -5.15 -18.09
CA ILE A 81 16.81 -4.77 -17.33
C ILE A 81 16.17 -3.51 -17.92
N LEU A 82 16.96 -2.44 -18.13
CA LEU A 82 16.43 -1.18 -18.64
C LEU A 82 15.88 -1.32 -20.06
N ASN A 83 16.59 -2.03 -20.95
CA ASN A 83 16.12 -2.29 -22.31
C ASN A 83 14.91 -3.24 -22.35
N SER A 84 14.80 -4.16 -21.38
CA SER A 84 13.61 -5.00 -21.24
C SER A 84 12.38 -4.18 -20.84
N ILE A 85 12.53 -3.22 -19.91
CA ILE A 85 11.44 -2.33 -19.48
C ILE A 85 10.91 -1.50 -20.65
N THR A 86 11.79 -1.00 -21.53
CA THR A 86 11.40 -0.26 -22.73
C THR A 86 10.93 -1.15 -23.88
N ARG A 87 10.96 -2.49 -23.70
CA ARG A 87 10.64 -3.49 -24.72
C ARG A 87 11.52 -3.34 -25.97
N SER A 88 12.78 -2.96 -25.79
CA SER A 88 13.78 -2.91 -26.85
C SER A 88 13.98 -4.30 -27.46
N THR A 89 14.16 -4.35 -28.79
CA THR A 89 14.53 -5.58 -29.50
C THR A 89 16.02 -5.93 -29.34
N ASP A 90 16.83 -4.95 -28.94
CA ASP A 90 18.25 -5.12 -28.65
C ASP A 90 18.49 -4.83 -27.16
N LEU A 91 18.82 -5.88 -26.40
CA LEU A 91 19.08 -5.78 -24.97
C LEU A 91 20.48 -5.25 -24.68
N ASP A 92 21.41 -5.35 -25.63
CA ASP A 92 22.81 -4.94 -25.47
C ASP A 92 23.06 -3.46 -25.83
N ALA A 93 22.06 -2.78 -26.39
CA ALA A 93 22.09 -1.36 -26.73
C ALA A 93 22.25 -0.47 -25.48
N GLU A 94 22.77 0.75 -25.67
CA GLU A 94 22.82 1.72 -24.58
C GLU A 94 21.39 2.08 -24.13
N PRO A 95 21.05 1.96 -22.83
CA PRO A 95 19.70 2.24 -22.37
C PRO A 95 19.39 3.73 -22.53
N MET A 96 18.13 4.04 -22.86
CA MET A 96 17.67 5.42 -22.86
C MET A 96 17.83 6.04 -21.47
N SER A 97 18.21 7.31 -21.41
CA SER A 97 18.31 8.04 -20.13
C SER A 97 16.94 8.35 -19.52
N GLU A 98 15.90 8.43 -20.36
CA GLU A 98 14.53 8.73 -19.98
C GLU A 98 13.57 7.93 -20.87
N HIS A 99 12.49 7.40 -20.29
CA HIS A 99 11.41 6.75 -21.03
C HIS A 99 10.16 6.65 -20.15
N ASP A 100 8.96 6.83 -20.74
CA ASP A 100 7.67 6.65 -20.04
C ASP A 100 7.50 5.28 -19.36
N ALA A 101 8.17 4.24 -19.86
CA ALA A 101 8.12 2.90 -19.26
C ALA A 101 8.85 2.89 -17.91
N TYR A 102 9.95 3.64 -17.78
CA TYR A 102 10.63 3.81 -16.49
C TYR A 102 9.74 4.55 -15.50
N VAL A 103 9.03 5.60 -15.94
CA VAL A 103 8.08 6.34 -15.09
C VAL A 103 7.02 5.39 -14.53
N LYS A 104 6.40 4.56 -15.39
CA LYS A 104 5.39 3.58 -14.98
C LYS A 104 5.92 2.56 -13.97
N VAL A 105 7.13 2.02 -14.20
CA VAL A 105 7.73 1.06 -13.28
C VAL A 105 8.15 1.73 -11.97
N ASN A 106 8.71 2.94 -12.00
CA ASN A 106 9.03 3.72 -10.81
C ASN A 106 7.77 3.99 -9.97
N ASP A 107 6.67 4.44 -10.58
CA ASP A 107 5.42 4.71 -9.89
C ASP A 107 4.80 3.42 -9.31
N MET A 108 4.87 2.29 -10.04
CA MET A 108 4.48 0.98 -9.52
C MET A 108 5.31 0.58 -8.29
N LEU A 109 6.64 0.70 -8.35
CA LEU A 109 7.54 0.34 -7.24
C LEU A 109 7.25 1.18 -6.00
N ARG A 110 7.19 2.51 -6.17
CA ARG A 110 6.90 3.45 -5.07
C ARG A 110 5.52 3.20 -4.48
N GLY A 111 4.53 2.95 -5.34
CA GLY A 111 3.16 2.64 -4.94
C GLY A 111 3.03 1.38 -4.08
N ARG A 112 3.74 0.30 -4.46
CA ARG A 112 3.77 -0.96 -3.70
C ARG A 112 4.45 -0.82 -2.33
N LEU A 113 5.55 -0.06 -2.29
CA LEU A 113 6.24 0.26 -1.04
C LEU A 113 5.35 1.08 -0.11
N ALA A 114 4.71 2.11 -0.65
CA ALA A 114 3.75 2.94 0.06
C ALA A 114 2.60 2.10 0.64
N SER A 115 1.96 1.24 -0.17
CA SER A 115 0.82 0.42 0.29
C SER A 115 1.15 -0.55 1.42
N SER A 116 2.41 -0.97 1.54
CA SER A 116 2.86 -1.93 2.55
C SER A 116 3.35 -1.27 3.85
N THR A 117 3.50 0.06 3.88
CA THR A 117 4.12 0.77 5.02
C THR A 117 3.35 2.03 5.42
N VAL A 118 2.03 2.01 5.22
CA VAL A 118 1.14 3.16 5.40
C VAL A 118 1.35 3.88 6.75
N PRO A 119 1.25 3.22 7.93
CA PRO A 119 1.40 3.93 9.20
C PRO A 119 2.81 4.52 9.38
N ALA A 120 3.85 3.78 9.01
CA ALA A 120 5.24 4.25 9.11
C ALA A 120 5.50 5.48 8.24
N CYS A 121 4.92 5.49 7.03
CA CYS A 121 5.03 6.62 6.10
C CYS A 121 4.22 7.84 6.55
N LEU A 122 2.96 7.63 6.97
CA LEU A 122 2.07 8.70 7.39
C LEU A 122 2.49 9.33 8.72
N LEU A 123 2.82 8.51 9.72
CA LEU A 123 3.11 8.97 11.08
C LEU A 123 4.60 9.25 11.33
N GLY A 124 5.44 9.00 10.32
CA GLY A 124 6.85 9.33 10.30
C GLY A 124 7.12 10.82 10.11
N THR A 125 8.28 11.14 9.51
CA THR A 125 8.66 12.53 9.24
C THR A 125 7.76 13.20 8.19
N GLU A 126 7.66 14.53 8.23
CA GLU A 126 6.91 15.31 7.23
C GLU A 126 7.38 15.04 5.79
N ARG A 127 8.69 14.88 5.59
CA ARG A 127 9.28 14.53 4.30
C ARG A 127 8.78 13.16 3.82
N LEU A 128 8.83 12.15 4.69
CA LEU A 128 8.39 10.81 4.34
C LEU A 128 6.88 10.79 4.01
N ARG A 129 6.08 11.48 4.81
CA ARG A 129 4.64 11.65 4.57
C ARG A 129 4.37 12.30 3.22
N SER A 130 5.08 13.38 2.90
CA SER A 130 4.93 14.09 1.62
C SER A 130 5.28 13.20 0.42
N LEU A 131 6.38 12.43 0.51
CA LEU A 131 6.77 11.48 -0.53
C LEU A 131 5.70 10.38 -0.71
N PHE A 132 5.20 9.85 0.39
CA PHE A 132 4.16 8.83 0.40
C PHE A 132 2.85 9.32 -0.25
N LEU A 133 2.35 10.49 0.16
CA LEU A 133 1.12 11.07 -0.38
C LEU A 133 1.25 11.44 -1.87
N ALA A 134 2.47 11.73 -2.35
CA ALA A 134 2.73 11.96 -3.77
C ALA A 134 2.83 10.67 -4.59
N ALA A 135 3.32 9.58 -3.99
CA ALA A 135 3.52 8.30 -4.65
C ALA A 135 2.25 7.44 -4.73
N LEU A 136 1.49 7.38 -3.64
CA LEU A 136 0.35 6.47 -3.50
C LEU A 136 -0.71 6.63 -4.61
N PRO A 137 -1.12 7.84 -5.02
CA PRO A 137 -2.14 8.01 -6.07
C PRO A 137 -1.68 7.50 -7.45
N ARG A 138 -0.37 7.42 -7.68
CA ARG A 138 0.23 6.98 -8.95
C ARG A 138 0.43 5.47 -9.04
N SER A 139 0.10 4.75 -7.96
CA SER A 139 0.24 3.30 -7.93
C SER A 139 -0.76 2.65 -8.87
N HIS A 140 -0.27 2.12 -9.99
CA HIS A 140 -1.07 1.30 -10.88
C HIS A 140 -0.94 -0.18 -10.45
N GLY A 141 -2.03 -0.75 -9.96
CA GLY A 141 -2.11 -2.18 -9.61
C GLY A 141 -2.23 -2.49 -8.12
N VAL A 142 -2.17 -1.48 -7.24
CA VAL A 142 -2.57 -1.67 -5.84
C VAL A 142 -4.10 -1.71 -5.76
N THR A 143 -4.63 -2.89 -5.45
CA THR A 143 -6.08 -3.15 -5.33
C THR A 143 -6.52 -3.33 -3.87
N ALA A 144 -5.59 -3.60 -2.97
CA ALA A 144 -5.85 -3.75 -1.54
C ALA A 144 -4.82 -2.99 -0.71
N ILE A 145 -5.29 -2.24 0.29
CA ILE A 145 -4.44 -1.56 1.28
C ILE A 145 -4.97 -1.90 2.66
N ALA A 146 -4.05 -2.23 3.57
CA ALA A 146 -4.35 -2.42 4.99
C ALA A 146 -3.48 -1.47 5.82
N ALA A 147 -4.13 -0.71 6.70
CA ALA A 147 -3.46 0.21 7.61
C ALA A 147 -3.99 0.02 9.03
N ASN A 148 -3.12 -0.42 9.92
CA ASN A 148 -3.40 -0.50 11.36
C ASN A 148 -2.60 0.60 12.05
N PHE A 149 -3.31 1.49 12.76
CA PHE A 149 -2.71 2.67 13.38
C PHE A 149 -2.40 2.49 14.86
N ASP A 150 -2.71 1.33 15.46
CA ASP A 150 -2.41 0.99 16.87
C ASP A 150 -2.80 2.10 17.87
N MET A 151 -3.92 2.79 17.62
CA MET A 151 -4.40 3.92 18.40
C MET A 151 -3.38 5.07 18.53
N ASP A 152 -2.45 5.20 17.59
CA ASP A 152 -1.35 6.18 17.63
C ASP A 152 -1.89 7.61 17.65
N GLU A 153 -1.54 8.34 18.72
CA GLU A 153 -2.00 9.71 18.97
C GLU A 153 -1.54 10.72 17.91
N ARG A 154 -0.54 10.37 17.09
CA ARG A 154 -0.08 11.21 15.98
C ARG A 154 -1.05 11.19 14.79
N LEU A 155 -1.95 10.21 14.72
CA LEU A 155 -2.97 10.18 13.68
C LEU A 155 -4.00 11.26 13.96
N THR A 156 -4.00 12.33 13.16
CA THR A 156 -5.00 13.39 13.21
C THR A 156 -6.05 13.20 12.11
N PRO A 157 -7.23 13.84 12.23
CA PRO A 157 -8.25 13.84 11.17
C PRO A 157 -7.70 14.31 9.83
N GLU A 158 -6.83 15.32 9.83
CA GLU A 158 -6.20 15.87 8.62
C GLU A 158 -5.25 14.87 7.97
N ILE A 159 -4.50 14.11 8.77
CA ILE A 159 -3.60 13.05 8.26
C ILE A 159 -4.42 11.90 7.68
N LEU A 160 -5.47 11.47 8.37
CA LEU A 160 -6.36 10.41 7.90
C LEU A 160 -7.08 10.82 6.60
N GLY A 161 -7.60 12.05 6.55
CA GLY A 161 -8.24 12.60 5.35
C GLY A 161 -7.27 12.72 4.17
N ALA A 162 -6.05 13.23 4.40
CA ALA A 162 -5.02 13.30 3.37
C ALA A 162 -4.63 11.91 2.84
N PHE A 163 -4.55 10.90 3.72
CA PHE A 163 -4.31 9.53 3.32
C PHE A 163 -5.44 8.98 2.43
N VAL A 164 -6.70 9.11 2.88
CA VAL A 164 -7.85 8.62 2.12
C VAL A 164 -7.97 9.31 0.76
N GLY A 165 -7.76 10.63 0.72
CA GLY A 165 -7.75 11.40 -0.53
C GLY A 165 -6.60 11.05 -1.48
N ALA A 166 -5.55 10.41 -0.99
CA ALA A 166 -4.41 9.94 -1.79
C ALA A 166 -4.51 8.47 -2.20
N LEU A 167 -5.58 7.75 -1.84
CA LEU A 167 -5.75 6.34 -2.22
C LEU A 167 -5.86 6.20 -3.75
N PRO A 168 -5.23 5.16 -4.33
CA PRO A 168 -5.21 4.99 -5.77
C PRO A 168 -6.60 4.61 -6.28
N HIS A 169 -6.97 5.07 -7.48
CA HIS A 169 -8.25 4.74 -8.08
C HIS A 169 -8.41 3.23 -8.34
N SER A 170 -7.32 2.46 -8.42
CA SER A 170 -7.37 0.99 -8.57
C SER A 170 -7.78 0.24 -7.30
N LEU A 171 -7.89 0.93 -6.16
CA LEU A 171 -8.21 0.30 -4.88
C LEU A 171 -9.65 -0.24 -4.87
N THR A 172 -9.79 -1.52 -4.56
CA THR A 172 -11.08 -2.21 -4.40
C THR A 172 -11.36 -2.61 -2.97
N HIS A 173 -10.31 -2.78 -2.15
CA HIS A 173 -10.41 -3.21 -0.77
C HIS A 173 -9.55 -2.32 0.13
N LEU A 174 -10.15 -1.74 1.17
CA LEU A 174 -9.45 -0.97 2.19
C LEU A 174 -9.71 -1.58 3.56
N GLN A 175 -8.65 -1.86 4.30
CA GLN A 175 -8.74 -2.26 5.70
C GLN A 175 -8.14 -1.16 6.58
N LEU A 176 -8.93 -0.66 7.54
CA LEU A 176 -8.48 0.29 8.55
C LEU A 176 -8.61 -0.33 9.94
N GLY A 177 -7.58 -0.15 10.76
CA GLY A 177 -7.52 -0.75 12.09
C GLY A 177 -7.03 0.21 13.17
N GLU A 178 -7.54 0.01 14.39
CA GLU A 178 -7.10 0.66 15.62
C GLU A 178 -7.00 2.19 15.49
N ILE A 179 -8.11 2.84 15.12
CA ILE A 179 -8.19 4.30 15.02
C ILE A 179 -8.84 4.83 16.30
N SER A 180 -8.22 5.81 16.95
CA SER A 180 -8.76 6.39 18.19
C SER A 180 -10.07 7.15 17.95
N PHE A 181 -10.98 7.12 18.93
CA PHE A 181 -12.24 7.89 18.89
C PHE A 181 -12.01 9.41 18.83
N HIS A 182 -10.81 9.89 19.14
CA HIS A 182 -10.41 11.30 19.01
C HIS A 182 -10.15 11.73 17.57
N VAL A 183 -9.97 10.79 16.64
CA VAL A 183 -9.75 11.09 15.22
C VAL A 183 -11.11 11.39 14.58
N GLN A 184 -11.56 12.64 14.72
CA GLN A 184 -12.81 13.15 14.16
C GLN A 184 -12.60 14.57 13.59
N PRO A 185 -13.21 14.92 12.44
CA PRO A 185 -14.17 14.10 11.67
C PRO A 185 -13.50 12.97 10.87
N LEU A 186 -14.29 11.95 10.52
CA LEU A 186 -13.85 10.85 9.66
C LEU A 186 -14.14 11.16 8.17
N PRO A 187 -13.29 10.69 7.24
CA PRO A 187 -13.35 11.06 5.82
C PRO A 187 -14.38 10.22 5.03
N TYR A 188 -15.66 10.30 5.39
CA TYR A 188 -16.72 9.49 4.77
C TYR A 188 -16.98 9.87 3.31
N ASP A 189 -16.81 11.14 2.94
CA ASP A 189 -17.06 11.63 1.58
C ASP A 189 -15.92 11.20 0.65
N GLU A 190 -14.68 11.31 1.11
CA GLU A 190 -13.51 10.86 0.37
C GLU A 190 -13.54 9.35 0.14
N LEU A 191 -13.95 8.55 1.14
CA LEU A 191 -14.14 7.11 0.98
C LEU A 191 -15.23 6.77 -0.05
N ASP A 192 -16.33 7.53 -0.05
CA ASP A 192 -17.43 7.32 -1.00
C ASP A 192 -17.06 7.74 -2.43
N ASN A 193 -16.19 8.74 -2.57
CA ASN A 193 -15.70 9.21 -3.87
C ASN A 193 -14.69 8.26 -4.55
N LEU A 194 -14.20 7.23 -3.85
CA LEU A 194 -13.32 6.23 -4.46
C LEU A 194 -14.11 5.37 -5.45
N PRO A 195 -13.77 5.43 -6.76
CA PRO A 195 -14.65 4.90 -7.81
C PRO A 195 -14.73 3.37 -7.79
N ASN A 196 -13.63 2.71 -7.44
CA ASN A 196 -13.53 1.25 -7.48
C ASN A 196 -13.56 0.60 -6.09
N LEU A 197 -13.66 1.37 -5.01
CA LEU A 197 -13.71 0.81 -3.66
C LEU A 197 -15.01 0.02 -3.50
N GLN A 198 -14.88 -1.27 -3.25
CA GLN A 198 -16.01 -2.20 -3.09
C GLN A 198 -16.17 -2.62 -1.64
N GLU A 199 -15.07 -2.69 -0.91
CA GLU A 199 -15.03 -3.25 0.42
C GLU A 199 -14.19 -2.41 1.38
N LEU A 200 -14.78 -2.12 2.54
CA LEU A 200 -14.14 -1.49 3.67
C LEU A 200 -14.22 -2.44 4.87
N GLU A 201 -13.06 -2.85 5.37
CA GLU A 201 -12.93 -3.64 6.59
C GLU A 201 -12.40 -2.79 7.74
N LEU A 202 -13.12 -2.78 8.86
CA LEU A 202 -12.85 -1.92 10.00
C LEU A 202 -12.59 -2.76 11.24
N TYR A 203 -11.45 -2.54 11.89
CA TYR A 203 -11.10 -3.21 13.13
C TYR A 203 -10.84 -2.18 14.23
N HIS A 204 -11.67 -2.13 15.26
CA HIS A 204 -11.52 -1.14 16.35
C HIS A 204 -11.38 0.31 15.85
N CYS A 205 -12.34 0.75 15.03
CA CYS A 205 -12.39 2.12 14.52
C CYS A 205 -13.69 2.79 15.01
N PRO A 206 -13.75 3.31 16.26
CA PRO A 206 -14.94 3.96 16.80
C PRO A 206 -15.37 5.13 15.91
N GLY A 207 -16.67 5.28 15.73
CA GLY A 207 -17.25 6.29 14.84
C GLY A 207 -17.49 5.79 13.42
N PHE A 208 -16.68 4.86 12.88
CA PHE A 208 -16.98 4.22 11.59
C PHE A 208 -18.13 3.21 11.73
N THR A 209 -19.37 3.70 11.69
CA THR A 209 -20.59 2.90 11.70
C THR A 209 -21.26 2.94 10.33
N LEU A 210 -22.00 1.88 9.99
CA LEU A 210 -22.83 1.86 8.77
C LEU A 210 -23.81 3.04 8.73
N GLU A 211 -24.38 3.40 9.88
CA GLU A 211 -25.29 4.54 10.02
C GLU A 211 -24.60 5.85 9.61
N ASN A 212 -23.38 6.10 10.06
CA ASN A 212 -22.63 7.30 9.70
C ASN A 212 -22.20 7.29 8.23
N PHE A 213 -21.84 6.12 7.68
CA PHE A 213 -21.57 6.00 6.24
C PHE A 213 -22.80 6.31 5.39
N ASN A 214 -23.97 5.86 5.82
CA ASN A 214 -25.23 6.08 5.11
C ASN A 214 -25.94 7.38 5.54
N ALA A 215 -25.26 8.27 6.27
CA ALA A 215 -25.78 9.59 6.55
C ALA A 215 -25.84 10.39 5.23
N GLY A 216 -27.04 10.49 4.65
CA GLY A 216 -27.28 11.11 3.33
C GLY A 216 -27.84 10.10 2.32
N ASP A 217 -27.43 10.22 1.06
CA ASP A 217 -27.92 9.38 -0.05
C ASP A 217 -27.06 8.12 -0.31
N LYS A 218 -26.11 7.84 0.59
CA LYS A 218 -25.16 6.72 0.50
C LYS A 218 -25.87 5.40 0.84
N THR A 219 -25.54 4.34 0.11
CA THR A 219 -26.26 3.05 0.13
C THR A 219 -25.33 1.86 0.41
N TRP A 220 -24.33 2.08 1.26
CA TRP A 220 -23.44 1.01 1.70
C TRP A 220 -24.23 -0.04 2.50
N THR A 221 -23.73 -1.28 2.51
CA THR A 221 -24.36 -2.41 3.20
C THR A 221 -23.39 -3.08 4.15
N GLN A 222 -23.90 -3.72 5.20
CA GLN A 222 -23.06 -4.54 6.06
C GLN A 222 -22.83 -5.91 5.41
N GLY A 223 -21.57 -6.28 5.24
CA GLY A 223 -21.18 -7.62 4.80
C GLY A 223 -21.13 -8.63 5.95
N ASP A 224 -20.77 -9.88 5.63
CA ASP A 224 -20.50 -10.91 6.64
C ASP A 224 -19.38 -10.43 7.56
N SER A 225 -19.72 -10.25 8.84
CA SER A 225 -18.78 -9.81 9.87
C SER A 225 -18.35 -11.00 10.71
N VAL A 226 -17.05 -11.27 10.73
CA VAL A 226 -16.45 -12.08 11.80
C VAL A 226 -15.96 -11.10 12.84
N LYS A 227 -16.59 -11.08 14.03
CA LYS A 227 -16.10 -10.26 15.14
C LYS A 227 -14.61 -10.53 15.33
N PRO A 228 -13.77 -9.49 15.47
CA PRO A 228 -14.09 -8.09 15.80
C PRO A 228 -14.26 -7.11 14.62
N ASN A 229 -14.31 -7.60 13.38
CA ASN A 229 -14.25 -6.73 12.19
C ASN A 229 -15.65 -6.33 11.72
N THR A 230 -15.83 -5.06 11.39
CA THR A 230 -17.02 -4.56 10.67
C THR A 230 -16.68 -4.47 9.20
N ARG A 231 -17.38 -5.25 8.38
CA ARG A 231 -17.23 -5.23 6.92
C ARG A 231 -18.37 -4.43 6.31
N ILE A 232 -18.03 -3.40 5.54
CA ILE A 232 -18.98 -2.53 4.86
C ILE A 232 -18.72 -2.63 3.36
N MET A 233 -19.76 -2.91 2.60
CA MET A 233 -19.72 -3.13 1.15
C MET A 233 -20.36 -1.95 0.43
N LYS A 234 -19.67 -1.40 -0.56
CA LYS A 234 -20.24 -0.41 -1.48
C LYS A 234 -21.14 -1.14 -2.49
N PRO A 235 -22.31 -0.60 -2.85
CA PRO A 235 -23.15 -1.22 -3.86
C PRO A 235 -22.37 -1.36 -5.17
N MET A 236 -22.40 -2.57 -5.73
CA MET A 236 -21.91 -2.77 -7.08
C MET A 236 -22.88 -2.07 -8.03
N HIS A 237 -22.47 -0.95 -8.60
CA HIS A 237 -23.13 -0.47 -9.80
C HIS A 237 -22.92 -1.51 -10.89
N GLU A 238 -24.01 -2.13 -11.36
CA GLU A 238 -23.98 -2.86 -12.62
C GLU A 238 -23.45 -1.87 -13.67
N LEU A 239 -22.26 -2.13 -14.19
CA LEU A 239 -21.74 -1.39 -15.34
C LEU A 239 -22.77 -1.56 -16.46
N PRO A 240 -23.24 -0.48 -17.10
CA PRO A 240 -24.14 -0.56 -18.24
C PRO A 240 -23.51 -1.33 -19.41
#